data_AF-A0AAJ8MVA5-F1
#
_entry.id   AF-A0AAJ8MVA5-F1
#
_cell.length_a   1.000
_cell.length_b   1.000
_cell.length_c   1.000
_cell.angle_alpha   90.00
_cell.angle_beta   90.00
_cell.angle_gamma   90.00
#
_symmetry.space_group_name_H-M   'P 1'
#
loop_
_entity.id
_entity.type
_entity.pdbx_description
1 polymer ?
#
loop_
_entity_poly.entity_id
_entity_poly.type
_entity_poly.pdbx_seq_one_letter_code
_entity_poly.pdbx_strand_id
1 'polypeptide(L)'
;MATPPRMLILSGGGYEAFIAMPVNYDKAIQMAMEKFNIPKDTHIVRLSCKAQDMQWIGGYAGTQDIFITDNDSFHYACAGKHVARLGVHVYDKNAKPGAAPTPASAQAPAGGGGGGEKKGGGGDTKAASAAPSKPTGMTADQRLTCQTASGKGVTLTATVNGELNKGVPAGSYIGTLSIEDKTFKQTFSGNQLGPNEVLTKYIVHDKSTARLIFRPRSVRPNIEFLHPEEKSLEVSLIITDWTVTATYPMTSLITDGGKHRLRWFLKVQPGAIVEDMLTGTMANGLFLEMLPSVKARPEKGPEPQDPLIPAWPDIRPSNAWCLPQSIFVPHMDRVLATLGLPVESRTAMITSWLPGITRHKHIAYRILNRNQLDPTLTLNIIPPPSVMLRIFVLFKGVKESDLKEWENAGMLHAEMGLDWRDAVGWNPDLHNEELFRVIEYGAM
;
A
#
# COMPACT_ATOMS: atom_id res chain seq x y z
N MET A 1 -10.14 -24.78 13.74
CA MET A 1 -9.71 -25.87 12.83
C MET A 1 -9.16 -25.20 11.58
N ALA A 2 -7.94 -25.54 11.14
CA ALA A 2 -7.36 -24.92 9.94
C ALA A 2 -8.15 -25.37 8.70
N THR A 3 -8.55 -24.43 7.85
CA THR A 3 -9.22 -24.71 6.58
C THR A 3 -8.31 -25.64 5.74
N PRO A 4 -8.84 -26.72 5.14
CA PRO A 4 -8.03 -27.61 4.31
C PRO A 4 -7.37 -26.83 3.17
N PRO A 5 -6.10 -27.14 2.83
CA PRO A 5 -5.39 -26.43 1.78
C PRO A 5 -6.11 -26.61 0.44
N ARG A 6 -6.17 -25.54 -0.35
CA ARG A 6 -6.70 -25.60 -1.71
C ARG A 6 -5.78 -26.46 -2.59
N MET A 7 -6.37 -27.26 -3.47
CA MET A 7 -5.64 -28.25 -4.27
C MET A 7 -5.81 -27.99 -5.77
N LEU A 8 -4.82 -28.42 -6.54
CA LEU A 8 -4.81 -28.35 -8.00
C LEU A 8 -4.54 -29.74 -8.57
N ILE A 9 -5.43 -30.20 -9.46
CA ILE A 9 -5.26 -31.40 -10.28
C ILE A 9 -4.68 -30.96 -11.62
N LEU A 10 -3.48 -31.43 -11.94
CA LEU A 10 -2.87 -31.28 -13.25
C LEU A 10 -3.08 -32.56 -14.07
N SER A 11 -3.67 -32.46 -15.25
CA SER A 11 -4.02 -33.60 -16.10
C SER A 11 -3.32 -33.52 -17.45
N GLY A 12 -2.49 -34.49 -17.81
CA GLY A 12 -1.80 -34.52 -19.10
C GLY A 12 -1.24 -35.90 -19.43
N GLY A 13 -1.18 -36.26 -20.72
CA GLY A 13 -0.57 -37.52 -21.17
C GLY A 13 -1.17 -38.80 -20.57
N GLY A 14 -2.43 -38.78 -20.11
CA GLY A 14 -3.10 -39.90 -19.45
C GLY A 14 -2.84 -40.02 -17.93
N TYR A 15 -2.14 -39.05 -17.33
CA TYR A 15 -1.81 -39.04 -15.90
C TYR A 15 -2.37 -37.79 -15.22
N GLU A 16 -2.66 -37.93 -13.92
CA GLU A 16 -3.07 -36.83 -13.05
C GLU A 16 -2.06 -36.65 -11.91
N ALA A 17 -1.69 -35.40 -11.62
CA ALA A 17 -0.88 -35.03 -10.48
C ALA A 17 -1.69 -34.14 -9.54
N PHE A 18 -1.69 -34.50 -8.25
CA PHE A 18 -2.36 -33.74 -7.20
C PHE A 18 -1.34 -32.91 -6.41
N ILE A 19 -1.51 -31.60 -6.41
CA ILE A 19 -0.58 -30.65 -5.77
C ILE A 19 -1.34 -29.60 -4.96
N ALA A 20 -0.66 -29.00 -3.98
CA ALA A 20 -1.19 -27.79 -3.33
C ALA A 20 -1.31 -26.67 -4.37
N MET A 21 -2.40 -25.89 -4.30
CA MET A 21 -2.68 -24.85 -5.28
C MET A 21 -1.57 -23.78 -5.27
N PRO A 22 -0.87 -23.57 -6.40
CA PRO A 22 0.19 -22.57 -6.51
C PRO A 22 -0.35 -21.14 -6.36
N VAL A 23 0.48 -20.24 -5.84
CA VAL A 23 0.10 -18.83 -5.64
C VAL A 23 0.05 -18.01 -6.94
N ASN A 24 0.63 -18.50 -8.03
CA ASN A 24 0.68 -17.82 -9.32
C ASN A 24 0.90 -18.82 -10.48
N TYR A 25 0.74 -18.32 -11.71
CA TYR A 25 0.83 -19.12 -12.94
C TYR A 25 2.22 -19.71 -13.17
N ASP A 26 3.29 -18.94 -12.95
CA ASP A 26 4.66 -19.41 -13.17
C ASP A 26 5.01 -20.61 -12.28
N LYS A 27 4.58 -20.58 -11.01
CA LYS A 27 4.75 -21.72 -10.10
C LYS A 27 3.91 -22.92 -10.54
N ALA A 28 2.70 -22.70 -11.07
CA ALA A 28 1.89 -23.78 -11.62
C ALA A 28 2.55 -24.45 -12.82
N ILE A 29 3.15 -23.67 -13.73
CA ILE A 29 3.94 -24.18 -14.86
C ILE A 29 5.17 -24.95 -14.37
N GLN A 30 5.89 -24.40 -13.39
CA GLN A 30 7.05 -25.08 -12.81
C GLN A 30 6.68 -26.44 -12.21
N MET A 31 5.59 -26.49 -11.43
CA MET A 31 5.10 -27.74 -10.84
C MET A 31 4.61 -28.71 -11.91
N ALA A 32 3.98 -28.23 -12.98
CA ALA A 32 3.62 -29.09 -14.11
C ALA A 32 4.87 -29.68 -14.80
N MET A 33 5.89 -28.86 -15.08
CA MET A 33 7.14 -29.36 -15.65
C MET A 33 7.81 -30.40 -14.76
N GLU A 34 7.83 -30.18 -13.44
CA GLU A 34 8.39 -31.12 -12.47
C GLU A 34 7.59 -32.43 -12.40
N LYS A 35 6.27 -32.35 -12.22
CA LYS A 35 5.42 -33.54 -12.04
C LYS A 35 5.34 -34.43 -13.28
N PHE A 36 5.47 -33.84 -14.46
CA PHE A 36 5.45 -34.57 -15.73
C PHE A 36 6.86 -34.83 -16.29
N ASN A 37 7.93 -34.54 -15.54
CA ASN A 37 9.34 -34.70 -15.95
C ASN A 37 9.66 -34.06 -17.32
N ILE A 38 9.14 -32.85 -17.56
CA ILE A 38 9.26 -32.15 -18.83
C ILE A 38 10.56 -31.31 -18.86
N PRO A 39 11.49 -31.55 -19.81
CA PRO A 39 12.72 -30.77 -19.88
C PRO A 39 12.45 -29.32 -20.33
N LYS A 40 12.85 -28.37 -19.48
CA LYS A 40 12.61 -26.93 -19.72
C LYS A 40 13.32 -26.39 -20.95
N ASP A 41 14.45 -26.97 -21.33
CA ASP A 41 15.28 -26.45 -22.42
C ASP A 41 14.69 -26.79 -23.80
N THR A 42 13.96 -27.90 -23.91
CA THR A 42 13.42 -28.41 -25.17
C THR A 42 11.91 -28.22 -25.31
N HIS A 43 11.17 -28.02 -24.23
CA HIS A 43 9.70 -27.94 -24.28
C HIS A 43 9.14 -26.68 -23.62
N ILE A 44 7.93 -26.30 -24.06
CA ILE A 44 7.06 -25.29 -23.44
C ILE A 44 5.82 -26.00 -22.91
N VAL A 45 5.40 -25.65 -21.70
CA VAL A 45 4.14 -26.11 -21.11
C VAL A 45 3.11 -24.99 -21.20
N ARG A 46 1.87 -25.36 -21.54
CA ARG A 46 0.69 -24.50 -21.38
C ARG A 46 -0.35 -25.20 -20.54
N LEU A 47 -1.04 -24.44 -19.71
CA LEU A 47 -2.16 -24.95 -18.92
C LEU A 47 -3.48 -24.59 -19.61
N SER A 48 -4.50 -25.41 -19.42
CA SER A 48 -5.86 -25.11 -19.88
C SER A 48 -6.90 -25.46 -18.82
N CYS A 49 -8.09 -24.89 -18.90
CA CYS A 49 -9.27 -25.39 -18.19
C CYS A 49 -10.47 -25.38 -19.12
N LYS A 50 -11.57 -26.03 -18.73
CA LYS A 50 -12.82 -25.91 -19.49
C LYS A 50 -13.36 -24.49 -19.33
N ALA A 51 -13.94 -23.93 -20.38
CA ALA A 51 -14.50 -22.58 -20.33
C ALA A 51 -15.59 -22.42 -19.25
N GLN A 52 -16.44 -23.44 -19.08
CA GLN A 52 -17.46 -23.51 -18.02
C GLN A 52 -16.88 -23.47 -16.61
N ASP A 53 -15.60 -23.83 -16.45
CA ASP A 53 -14.92 -23.81 -15.16
C ASP A 53 -14.38 -22.41 -14.84
N MET A 54 -14.37 -21.45 -15.76
CA MET A 54 -13.99 -20.07 -15.46
C MET A 54 -15.17 -19.29 -14.89
N GLN A 55 -15.00 -18.76 -13.67
CA GLN A 55 -16.07 -18.11 -12.91
C GLN A 55 -16.67 -16.86 -13.59
N TRP A 56 -15.95 -16.21 -14.53
CA TRP A 56 -16.37 -14.98 -15.20
C TRP A 56 -16.92 -15.15 -16.61
N ILE A 57 -16.65 -16.28 -17.28
CA ILE A 57 -16.97 -16.43 -18.70
C ILE A 57 -18.46 -16.80 -18.94
N GLY A 58 -19.19 -17.16 -17.88
CA GLY A 58 -20.58 -17.60 -17.95
C GLY A 58 -20.70 -18.95 -18.66
N GLY A 59 -21.72 -19.74 -18.31
CA GLY A 59 -21.94 -21.08 -18.88
C GLY A 59 -22.19 -21.12 -20.40
N TYR A 60 -22.15 -19.97 -21.09
CA TYR A 60 -22.41 -19.83 -22.52
C TYR A 60 -21.18 -20.02 -23.42
N ALA A 61 -19.95 -19.97 -22.90
CA ALA A 61 -18.73 -20.03 -23.73
C ALA A 61 -18.30 -21.45 -24.18
N GLY A 62 -19.19 -22.43 -24.03
CA GLY A 62 -19.00 -23.78 -24.55
C GLY A 62 -18.13 -24.69 -23.69
N THR A 63 -17.98 -25.94 -24.15
CA THR A 63 -17.25 -27.03 -23.49
C THR A 63 -15.77 -27.10 -23.91
N GLN A 64 -15.29 -26.08 -24.61
CA GLN A 64 -13.94 -26.04 -25.17
C GLN A 64 -12.90 -25.75 -24.07
N ASP A 65 -11.67 -26.19 -24.31
CA ASP A 65 -10.54 -25.88 -23.46
C ASP A 65 -10.02 -24.47 -23.78
N ILE A 66 -9.87 -23.65 -22.74
CA ILE A 66 -9.25 -22.33 -22.82
C ILE A 66 -7.85 -22.42 -22.24
N PHE A 67 -6.87 -21.91 -22.99
CA PHE A 67 -5.50 -21.82 -22.50
C PHE A 67 -5.34 -20.67 -21.51
N ILE A 68 -4.66 -20.99 -20.41
CA ILE A 68 -4.23 -20.03 -19.40
C ILE A 68 -2.90 -19.46 -19.86
N THR A 69 -2.80 -18.14 -19.94
CA THR A 69 -1.66 -17.43 -20.53
C THR A 69 -0.85 -16.64 -19.52
N ASP A 70 -1.43 -16.34 -18.36
CA ASP A 70 -0.89 -15.41 -17.38
C ASP A 70 -1.48 -15.66 -15.98
N ASN A 71 -1.03 -14.86 -15.01
CA ASN A 71 -1.54 -14.91 -13.64
C ASN A 71 -3.05 -14.63 -13.56
N ASP A 72 -3.57 -13.73 -14.39
CA ASP A 72 -4.96 -13.32 -14.34
C ASP A 72 -5.90 -14.47 -14.75
N SER A 73 -5.65 -15.06 -15.92
CA SER A 73 -6.35 -16.26 -16.40
C SER A 73 -6.17 -17.46 -15.47
N PHE A 74 -5.02 -17.60 -14.81
CA PHE A 74 -4.78 -18.64 -13.81
C PHE A 74 -5.66 -18.42 -12.56
N HIS A 75 -5.74 -17.18 -12.08
CA HIS A 75 -6.59 -16.82 -10.96
C HIS A 75 -8.07 -17.06 -11.30
N TYR A 76 -8.53 -16.68 -12.50
CA TYR A 76 -9.91 -16.97 -12.95
C TYR A 76 -10.21 -18.47 -13.03
N ALA A 77 -9.26 -19.27 -13.51
CA ALA A 77 -9.43 -20.73 -13.59
C ALA A 77 -9.52 -21.39 -12.21
N CYS A 78 -8.92 -20.77 -11.19
CA CYS A 78 -8.86 -21.31 -9.83
C CYS A 78 -9.88 -20.67 -8.87
N ALA A 79 -10.37 -19.46 -9.11
CA ALA A 79 -11.19 -18.68 -8.17
C ALA A 79 -12.40 -19.46 -7.63
N GLY A 80 -12.67 -19.31 -6.33
CA GLY A 80 -13.81 -19.94 -5.65
C GLY A 80 -13.75 -21.46 -5.50
N LYS A 81 -12.68 -22.12 -5.97
CA LYS A 81 -12.57 -23.59 -5.93
C LYS A 81 -11.64 -24.08 -4.82
N HIS A 82 -12.10 -25.06 -4.05
CA HIS A 82 -11.23 -25.85 -3.17
C HIS A 82 -10.34 -26.81 -3.95
N VAL A 83 -10.82 -27.32 -5.08
CA VAL A 83 -10.05 -28.14 -6.03
C VAL A 83 -10.25 -27.60 -7.43
N ALA A 84 -9.18 -27.14 -8.07
CA ALA A 84 -9.19 -26.76 -9.49
C ALA A 84 -8.57 -27.88 -10.33
N ARG A 85 -8.98 -28.00 -11.60
CA ARG A 85 -8.43 -28.98 -12.55
C ARG A 85 -7.94 -28.25 -13.79
N LEU A 86 -6.67 -28.45 -14.13
CA LEU A 86 -6.03 -27.85 -15.30
C LEU A 86 -5.43 -28.94 -16.20
N GLY A 87 -5.64 -28.81 -17.50
CA GLY A 87 -4.98 -29.61 -18.53
C GLY A 87 -3.53 -29.14 -18.73
N VAL A 88 -2.60 -30.08 -18.90
CA VAL A 88 -1.18 -29.82 -19.18
C VAL A 88 -0.89 -30.18 -20.63
N HIS A 89 -0.49 -29.19 -21.42
CA HIS A 89 -0.14 -29.33 -22.83
C HIS A 89 1.34 -29.05 -23.04
N VAL A 90 2.03 -29.93 -23.75
CA VAL A 90 3.49 -29.88 -23.95
C VAL A 90 3.78 -29.66 -25.42
N TYR A 91 4.60 -28.65 -25.72
CA TYR A 91 5.01 -28.29 -27.08
C TYR A 91 6.53 -28.33 -27.19
N ASP A 92 7.07 -28.91 -28.26
CA ASP A 92 8.50 -28.87 -28.57
C ASP A 92 8.89 -27.46 -29.07
N LYS A 93 9.91 -26.86 -28.47
CA LYS A 93 10.46 -25.56 -28.87
C LYS A 93 11.08 -25.57 -30.26
N ASN A 94 11.53 -26.74 -30.70
CA ASN A 94 12.24 -26.94 -31.95
C ASN A 94 11.36 -27.60 -33.02
N ALA A 95 10.05 -27.69 -32.79
CA ALA A 95 9.12 -28.19 -33.79
C ALA A 95 9.23 -27.32 -35.06
N LYS A 96 9.84 -27.86 -36.11
CA LYS A 96 9.80 -27.23 -37.43
C LYS A 96 8.34 -27.14 -37.87
N PRO A 97 7.89 -26.03 -38.49
CA PRO A 97 6.57 -25.98 -39.10
C PRO A 97 6.45 -27.15 -40.07
N GLY A 98 5.47 -28.02 -39.86
CA GLY A 98 5.22 -29.14 -40.77
C GLY A 98 4.94 -28.59 -42.17
N ALA A 99 5.70 -29.04 -43.16
CA ALA A 99 5.44 -28.72 -44.56
C ALA A 99 4.10 -29.34 -45.01
N ALA A 100 3.32 -28.59 -45.79
CA ALA A 100 2.21 -29.16 -46.56
C ALA A 100 2.71 -30.32 -47.43
N PRO A 101 1.90 -31.37 -47.69
CA PRO A 101 2.37 -32.56 -48.39
C PRO A 101 2.71 -32.23 -49.85
N THR A 102 3.98 -32.38 -50.24
CA THR A 102 4.44 -32.28 -51.64
C THR A 102 4.86 -33.66 -52.16
N PRO A 103 4.50 -34.01 -53.42
CA PRO A 103 4.90 -35.30 -54.00
C PRO A 103 6.33 -35.27 -54.55
N ALA A 104 7.02 -36.39 -54.28
CA ALA A 104 8.23 -36.96 -54.88
C ALA A 104 9.17 -36.07 -55.74
N SER A 105 10.44 -35.96 -55.34
CA SER A 105 11.52 -36.86 -55.81
C SER A 105 12.93 -36.29 -55.57
N ALA A 106 13.85 -37.24 -55.34
CA ALA A 106 15.25 -37.28 -55.72
C ALA A 106 16.32 -36.37 -55.04
N GLN A 107 17.22 -37.12 -54.39
CA GLN A 107 18.69 -37.01 -54.37
C GLN A 107 19.39 -36.10 -53.35
N ALA A 108 20.25 -36.79 -52.59
CA ALA A 108 21.29 -36.33 -51.68
C ALA A 108 22.55 -35.88 -52.49
N PRO A 109 23.76 -35.69 -51.90
CA PRO A 109 24.16 -35.56 -50.48
C PRO A 109 25.22 -34.47 -50.18
N ALA A 110 25.47 -34.28 -48.87
CA ALA A 110 26.77 -34.12 -48.19
C ALA A 110 27.75 -32.94 -48.43
N GLY A 111 28.36 -32.54 -47.30
CA GLY A 111 29.56 -31.71 -47.13
C GLY A 111 29.32 -30.66 -46.04
N GLY A 112 30.06 -30.51 -44.94
CA GLY A 112 31.37 -31.01 -44.52
C GLY A 112 32.06 -29.90 -43.71
N GLY A 113 32.80 -30.25 -42.64
CA GLY A 113 33.73 -29.37 -41.87
C GLY A 113 33.04 -28.49 -40.82
N GLY A 114 33.38 -28.57 -39.52
CA GLY A 114 34.71 -28.39 -38.91
C GLY A 114 34.84 -26.91 -38.51
N GLY A 115 35.25 -26.44 -37.34
CA GLY A 115 35.83 -26.95 -36.10
C GLY A 115 36.22 -25.69 -35.29
N GLY A 116 36.61 -25.80 -34.02
CA GLY A 116 37.34 -24.71 -33.35
C GLY A 116 36.96 -24.39 -31.91
N GLU A 117 37.62 -25.10 -30.99
CA GLU A 117 37.90 -24.74 -29.59
C GLU A 117 38.43 -23.30 -29.37
N LYS A 118 38.21 -22.68 -28.19
CA LYS A 118 39.10 -22.76 -26.99
C LYS A 118 38.70 -21.79 -25.85
N LYS A 119 38.73 -22.34 -24.61
CA LYS A 119 39.23 -21.85 -23.29
C LYS A 119 39.19 -20.34 -22.94
N GLY A 120 38.92 -19.87 -21.71
CA GLY A 120 38.87 -20.51 -20.38
C GLY A 120 39.79 -19.79 -19.38
N GLY A 121 39.28 -19.53 -18.15
CA GLY A 121 40.01 -19.07 -16.94
C GLY A 121 39.57 -17.67 -16.46
N GLY A 122 39.22 -17.36 -15.20
CA GLY A 122 39.32 -18.06 -13.92
C GLY A 122 40.21 -17.26 -12.94
N GLY A 123 39.66 -16.70 -11.85
CA GLY A 123 40.45 -16.10 -10.76
C GLY A 123 39.65 -15.27 -9.73
N ASP A 124 39.49 -15.82 -8.53
CA ASP A 124 38.94 -15.21 -7.30
C ASP A 124 39.95 -14.32 -6.55
N THR A 125 39.47 -13.35 -5.75
CA THR A 125 40.17 -12.91 -4.52
C THR A 125 39.22 -12.29 -3.47
N LYS A 126 39.46 -12.65 -2.20
CA LYS A 126 38.72 -12.30 -0.97
C LYS A 126 38.97 -10.85 -0.50
N ALA A 127 37.95 -10.23 0.12
CA ALA A 127 38.05 -8.94 0.81
C ALA A 127 37.98 -9.11 2.35
N ALA A 128 38.80 -8.34 3.06
CA ALA A 128 38.86 -8.25 4.52
C ALA A 128 38.22 -6.94 5.03
N SER A 129 37.55 -7.00 6.17
CA SER A 129 36.79 -5.92 6.83
C SER A 129 37.67 -4.99 7.67
N ALA A 130 37.48 -3.66 7.53
CA ALA A 130 38.08 -2.64 8.38
C ALA A 130 37.02 -1.92 9.24
N ALA A 131 37.42 -1.51 10.46
CA ALA A 131 36.61 -0.81 11.46
C ALA A 131 36.27 0.66 11.06
N PRO A 132 35.20 1.28 11.61
CA PRO A 132 34.72 2.58 11.14
C PRO A 132 35.62 3.73 11.61
N SER A 133 36.06 4.55 10.66
CA SER A 133 36.79 5.80 10.87
C SER A 133 35.86 6.92 11.36
N LYS A 134 36.41 7.86 12.14
CA LYS A 134 35.74 9.13 12.53
C LYS A 134 35.31 9.88 11.25
N PRO A 135 34.06 10.39 11.15
CA PRO A 135 33.63 11.13 9.99
C PRO A 135 34.31 12.51 9.95
N THR A 136 35.19 12.70 8.97
CA THR A 136 35.65 14.02 8.51
C THR A 136 34.51 14.69 7.75
N GLY A 137 33.66 15.44 8.46
CA GLY A 137 32.57 16.24 7.88
C GLY A 137 32.78 17.75 8.07
N MET A 138 32.24 18.55 7.15
CA MET A 138 32.18 20.01 7.26
C MET A 138 31.31 20.43 8.46
N THR A 139 31.57 21.62 9.01
CA THR A 139 30.84 22.19 10.15
C THR A 139 30.09 23.47 9.75
N ALA A 140 28.85 23.67 10.21
CA ALA A 140 28.08 24.89 9.96
C ALA A 140 27.29 25.33 11.19
N ASP A 141 27.30 26.63 11.50
CA ASP A 141 26.47 27.19 12.57
C ASP A 141 25.02 27.31 12.11
N GLN A 142 24.09 26.83 12.93
CA GLN A 142 22.66 26.84 12.67
C GLN A 142 21.86 27.30 13.87
N ARG A 143 20.75 27.97 13.57
CA ARG A 143 19.75 28.33 14.58
C ARG A 143 18.76 27.16 14.70
N LEU A 144 18.90 26.38 15.76
CA LEU A 144 18.01 25.27 16.08
C LEU A 144 16.91 25.74 17.03
N THR A 145 15.68 25.30 16.78
CA THR A 145 14.58 25.45 17.72
C THR A 145 14.32 24.10 18.38
N CYS A 146 14.51 24.04 19.69
CA CYS A 146 14.37 22.83 20.49
C CYS A 146 13.14 22.96 21.40
N GLN A 147 12.47 21.84 21.66
CA GLN A 147 11.43 21.79 22.68
C GLN A 147 11.93 20.96 23.86
N THR A 148 11.97 21.57 25.04
CA THR A 148 12.34 20.89 26.27
C THR A 148 11.24 19.90 26.69
N ALA A 149 11.58 18.97 27.59
CA ALA A 149 10.62 18.01 28.15
C ALA A 149 9.42 18.69 28.87
N SER A 150 9.60 19.93 29.37
CA SER A 150 8.51 20.72 29.97
C SER A 150 7.69 21.50 28.94
N GLY A 151 7.87 21.22 27.65
CA GLY A 151 7.14 21.88 26.56
C GLY A 151 7.64 23.26 26.18
N LYS A 152 8.62 23.82 26.91
CA LYS A 152 9.19 25.15 26.63
C LYS A 152 10.04 25.11 25.36
N GLY A 153 9.73 25.99 24.41
CA GLY A 153 10.55 26.24 23.23
C GLY A 153 11.81 27.02 23.60
N VAL A 154 12.95 26.58 23.08
CA VAL A 154 14.25 27.26 23.24
C VAL A 154 14.86 27.36 21.86
N THR A 155 15.34 28.54 21.49
CA THR A 155 16.10 28.72 20.26
C THR A 155 17.57 28.85 20.62
N LEU A 156 18.42 28.12 19.93
CA LEU A 156 19.84 28.07 20.19
C LEU A 156 20.65 28.05 18.91
N THR A 157 21.84 28.64 18.98
CA THR A 157 22.84 28.55 17.92
C THR A 157 23.69 27.32 18.20
N ALA A 158 23.74 26.37 17.27
CA ALA A 158 24.54 25.16 17.38
C ALA A 158 25.35 24.93 16.11
N THR A 159 26.58 24.48 16.28
CA THR A 159 27.41 23.99 15.17
C THR A 159 26.99 22.55 14.84
N VAL A 160 26.58 22.32 13.59
CA VAL A 160 26.19 21.03 13.03
C VAL A 160 27.38 20.48 12.22
N ASN A 161 27.68 19.18 12.35
CA ASN A 161 28.77 18.51 11.62
C ASN A 161 28.19 17.42 10.70
N GLY A 162 28.66 17.30 9.45
CA GLY A 162 28.22 16.25 8.52
C GLY A 162 28.66 16.45 7.06
N GLU A 163 28.05 15.74 6.11
CA GLU A 163 28.18 16.00 4.67
C GLU A 163 27.38 17.25 4.29
N LEU A 164 27.92 18.43 4.61
CA LEU A 164 27.24 19.73 4.48
C LEU A 164 27.52 20.44 3.16
N ASN A 165 27.86 19.70 2.10
CA ASN A 165 28.28 20.26 0.81
C ASN A 165 27.23 21.18 0.15
N LYS A 166 25.98 21.16 0.65
CA LYS A 166 24.86 22.02 0.22
C LYS A 166 24.19 22.79 1.38
N GLY A 167 24.82 22.86 2.55
CA GLY A 167 24.23 23.39 3.79
C GLY A 167 23.61 22.31 4.69
N VAL A 168 23.06 22.72 5.84
CA VAL A 168 22.39 21.79 6.76
C VAL A 168 21.03 21.40 6.16
N PRO A 169 20.74 20.09 6.00
CA PRO A 169 19.44 19.65 5.46
C PRO A 169 18.27 20.23 6.26
N ALA A 170 17.22 20.69 5.59
CA ALA A 170 15.99 21.06 6.31
C ALA A 170 15.34 19.80 6.90
N GLY A 171 14.98 19.79 8.18
CA GLY A 171 14.32 18.63 8.78
C GLY A 171 14.30 18.62 10.31
N SER A 172 13.76 17.53 10.86
CA SER A 172 13.82 17.25 12.29
C SER A 172 15.09 16.45 12.59
N TYR A 173 15.69 16.71 13.74
CA TYR A 173 16.93 16.06 14.16
C TYR A 173 16.77 15.48 15.56
N ILE A 174 17.36 14.32 15.80
CA ILE A 174 17.52 13.73 17.12
C ILE A 174 18.99 13.77 17.49
N GLY A 175 19.31 14.33 18.67
CA GLY A 175 20.69 14.45 19.09
C GLY A 175 20.85 14.92 20.51
N THR A 176 22.11 15.04 20.90
CA THR A 176 22.53 15.55 22.20
C THR A 176 23.00 16.99 22.03
N LEU A 177 22.43 17.90 22.82
CA LEU A 177 22.96 19.24 23.01
C LEU A 177 23.88 19.24 24.23
N SER A 178 25.16 19.53 24.02
CA SER A 178 26.13 19.73 25.09
C SER A 178 26.31 21.23 25.33
N ILE A 179 26.22 21.64 26.60
CA ILE A 179 26.49 23.02 27.03
C ILE A 179 27.69 22.95 27.98
N GLU A 180 28.79 23.58 27.59
CA GLU A 180 30.00 23.60 28.40
C GLU A 180 29.85 24.57 29.58
N ASP A 181 30.15 24.09 30.79
CA ASP A 181 30.08 24.90 32.00
C ASP A 181 31.06 26.09 31.91
N LYS A 182 30.60 27.26 32.38
CA LYS A 182 31.31 28.56 32.40
C LYS A 182 31.47 29.27 31.05
N THR A 183 31.65 28.55 29.94
CA THR A 183 31.75 29.17 28.61
C THR A 183 30.39 29.32 27.93
N PHE A 184 29.38 28.55 28.38
CA PHE A 184 28.07 28.43 27.74
C PHE A 184 28.15 28.02 26.26
N LYS A 185 29.28 27.45 25.84
CA LYS A 185 29.48 26.99 24.47
C LYS A 185 28.54 25.81 24.21
N GLN A 186 27.77 25.90 23.12
CA GLN A 186 26.73 24.93 22.79
C GLN A 186 27.17 24.12 21.58
N THR A 187 27.08 22.79 21.67
CA THR A 187 27.39 21.89 20.55
C THR A 187 26.29 20.85 20.42
N PHE A 188 25.73 20.73 19.22
CA PHE A 188 24.72 19.73 18.90
C PHE A 188 25.34 18.60 18.09
N SER A 189 25.15 17.36 18.55
CA SER A 189 25.51 16.17 17.79
C SER A 189 24.28 15.28 17.65
N GLY A 190 23.84 15.03 16.42
CA GLY A 190 22.61 14.30 16.17
C GLY A 190 22.48 13.78 14.74
N ASN A 191 21.48 12.94 14.54
CA ASN A 191 21.09 12.39 13.25
C ASN A 191 19.80 13.07 12.78
N GLN A 192 19.67 13.27 11.48
CA GLN A 192 18.41 13.69 10.88
C GLN A 192 17.39 12.57 11.03
N LEU A 193 16.20 12.89 11.52
CA LEU A 193 15.08 11.96 11.54
C LEU A 193 14.52 11.80 10.12
N GLY A 194 14.07 10.59 9.81
CA GLY A 194 13.30 10.34 8.59
C GLY A 194 12.00 11.17 8.58
N PRO A 195 11.47 11.53 7.40
CA PRO A 195 10.26 12.35 7.29
C PRO A 195 9.02 11.74 7.96
N ASN A 196 9.05 10.41 8.17
CA ASN A 196 7.95 9.66 8.76
C ASN A 196 8.12 9.38 10.26
N GLU A 197 9.28 9.72 10.84
CA GLU A 197 9.59 9.40 12.23
C GLU A 197 8.97 10.44 13.17
N VAL A 198 7.83 10.07 13.77
CA VAL A 198 7.15 10.91 14.74
C VAL A 198 7.56 10.49 16.15
N LEU A 199 8.10 11.41 16.94
CA LEU A 199 8.33 11.17 18.37
C LEU A 199 6.96 10.98 19.05
N THR A 200 6.68 9.76 19.50
CA THR A 200 5.39 9.40 20.10
C THR A 200 5.43 9.32 21.62
N LYS A 201 6.60 9.04 22.20
CA LYS A 201 6.75 8.91 23.64
C LYS A 201 8.13 9.33 24.10
N TYR A 202 8.15 10.01 25.23
CA TYR A 202 9.33 10.35 26.02
C TYR A 202 9.14 9.72 27.39
N ILE A 203 10.06 8.84 27.79
CA ILE A 203 10.03 8.20 29.12
C ILE A 203 11.35 8.51 29.81
N VAL A 204 11.30 9.36 30.84
CA VAL A 204 12.44 9.54 31.74
C VAL A 204 12.61 8.26 32.54
N HIS A 205 13.79 7.66 32.48
CA HIS A 205 14.15 6.52 33.32
C HIS A 205 14.85 7.00 34.59
N ASP A 206 15.80 7.94 34.46
CA ASP A 206 16.50 8.56 35.59
C ASP A 206 17.01 9.97 35.23
N LYS A 207 17.86 10.57 36.09
CA LYS A 207 18.43 11.91 35.90
C LYS A 207 19.29 12.07 34.64
N SER A 208 19.77 10.96 34.08
CA SER A 208 20.73 10.89 32.97
C SER A 208 20.19 10.15 31.74
N THR A 209 19.12 9.36 31.87
CA THR A 209 18.59 8.52 30.79
C THR A 209 17.12 8.77 30.52
N ALA A 210 16.79 8.88 29.22
CA ALA A 210 15.42 8.91 28.75
C ALA A 210 15.28 8.05 27.49
N ARG A 211 14.17 7.32 27.38
CA ARG A 211 13.80 6.56 26.20
C ARG A 211 12.91 7.39 25.29
N LEU A 212 13.35 7.56 24.05
CA LEU A 212 12.59 8.19 22.98
C LEU A 212 11.97 7.09 22.11
N ILE A 213 10.67 7.15 21.89
CA ILE A 213 9.96 6.19 21.03
C ILE A 213 9.46 6.93 19.81
N PHE A 214 10.06 6.64 18.67
CA PHE A 214 9.58 7.07 17.36
C PHE A 214 8.68 6.00 16.77
N ARG A 215 7.61 6.42 16.11
CA ARG A 215 6.82 5.53 15.28
C ARG A 215 6.68 6.16 13.90
N PRO A 216 6.78 5.35 12.84
CA PRO A 216 6.35 5.76 11.51
C PRO A 216 4.91 6.28 11.59
N ARG A 217 4.62 7.38 10.88
CA ARG A 217 3.25 7.78 10.62
C ARG A 217 2.61 6.72 9.72
N SER A 218 1.88 5.76 10.29
CA SER A 218 1.11 4.79 9.51
C SER A 218 -0.31 5.28 9.30
N VAL A 219 -0.86 4.96 8.13
CA VAL A 219 -2.27 5.17 7.81
C VAL A 219 -2.94 3.81 7.69
N ARG A 220 -4.19 3.75 8.15
CA ARG A 220 -4.97 2.52 8.18
C ARG A 220 -6.33 2.73 7.51
N PRO A 221 -6.39 2.88 6.18
CA PRO A 221 -7.65 3.02 5.52
C PRO A 221 -8.42 1.69 5.52
N ASN A 222 -9.74 1.80 5.58
CA ASN A 222 -10.67 0.70 5.39
C ASN A 222 -11.57 0.97 4.19
N ILE A 223 -12.01 -0.10 3.54
CA ILE A 223 -12.94 -0.06 2.42
C ILE A 223 -14.10 -1.01 2.75
N GLU A 224 -15.29 -0.45 2.97
CA GLU A 224 -16.51 -1.19 3.26
C GLU A 224 -17.36 -1.32 1.99
N PHE A 225 -18.00 -2.48 1.85
CA PHE A 225 -18.85 -2.82 0.71
C PHE A 225 -20.25 -3.12 1.22
N LEU A 226 -21.23 -2.29 0.84
CA LEU A 226 -22.60 -2.40 1.30
C LEU A 226 -23.50 -2.78 0.11
N HIS A 227 -24.13 -3.95 0.20
CA HIS A 227 -25.09 -4.43 -0.79
C HIS A 227 -26.19 -5.24 -0.09
N PRO A 228 -27.47 -5.11 -0.49
CA PRO A 228 -28.57 -5.88 0.11
C PRO A 228 -28.56 -7.36 -0.28
N GLU A 229 -27.85 -7.72 -1.34
CA GLU A 229 -27.76 -9.08 -1.88
C GLU A 229 -26.30 -9.53 -2.06
N GLU A 230 -26.08 -10.82 -2.29
CA GLU A 230 -24.74 -11.32 -2.62
C GLU A 230 -24.24 -10.77 -3.95
N LYS A 231 -22.96 -10.37 -4.01
CA LYS A 231 -22.35 -9.85 -5.23
C LYS A 231 -20.88 -10.21 -5.34
N SER A 232 -20.48 -10.79 -6.47
CA SER A 232 -19.07 -11.03 -6.75
C SER A 232 -18.42 -9.79 -7.36
N LEU A 233 -17.24 -9.43 -6.87
CA LEU A 233 -16.49 -8.25 -7.25
C LEU A 233 -15.03 -8.60 -7.51
N GLU A 234 -14.42 -7.87 -8.42
CA GLU A 234 -12.99 -7.64 -8.45
C GLU A 234 -12.69 -6.25 -7.90
N VAL A 235 -11.76 -6.17 -6.95
CA VAL A 235 -11.28 -4.92 -6.37
C VAL A 235 -9.80 -4.77 -6.69
N SER A 236 -9.40 -3.62 -7.20
CA SER A 236 -8.02 -3.29 -7.50
C SER A 236 -7.67 -1.93 -6.90
N LEU A 237 -6.54 -1.87 -6.19
CA LEU A 237 -6.07 -0.64 -5.57
C LEU A 237 -4.65 -0.35 -6.07
N ILE A 238 -4.50 0.80 -6.74
CA ILE A 238 -3.20 1.31 -7.18
C ILE A 238 -2.73 2.34 -6.15
N ILE A 239 -1.53 2.14 -5.65
CA ILE A 239 -0.93 2.87 -4.54
C ILE A 239 0.39 3.46 -5.02
N THR A 240 0.53 4.76 -4.88
CA THR A 240 1.74 5.53 -5.24
C THR A 240 2.15 6.34 -4.01
N ASP A 241 3.45 6.49 -3.74
CA ASP A 241 3.99 7.24 -2.59
C ASP A 241 3.69 6.68 -1.20
N TRP A 242 3.20 5.45 -1.15
CA TRP A 242 3.10 4.66 0.08
C TRP A 242 3.80 3.33 -0.07
N THR A 243 4.28 2.79 1.04
CA THR A 243 4.71 1.40 1.20
C THR A 243 3.62 0.65 1.94
N VAL A 244 3.06 -0.39 1.31
CA VAL A 244 2.09 -1.28 1.95
C VAL A 244 2.81 -2.18 2.94
N THR A 245 2.32 -2.21 4.18
CA THR A 245 2.90 -3.02 5.26
C THR A 245 2.03 -4.21 5.65
N ALA A 246 0.72 -4.04 5.59
CA ALA A 246 -0.23 -5.12 5.84
C ALA A 246 -1.51 -4.90 5.02
N THR A 247 -2.17 -6.00 4.70
CA THR A 247 -3.53 -6.01 4.14
C THR A 247 -4.34 -7.10 4.81
N TYR A 248 -5.64 -6.90 4.93
CA TYR A 248 -6.56 -7.94 5.36
C TYR A 248 -7.89 -7.82 4.61
N PRO A 249 -8.37 -8.88 3.95
CA PRO A 249 -7.69 -10.15 3.69
C PRO A 249 -6.36 -10.00 2.93
N MET A 250 -5.45 -10.95 3.13
CA MET A 250 -4.13 -10.92 2.51
C MET A 250 -4.25 -11.04 0.98
N THR A 251 -3.47 -10.25 0.25
CA THR A 251 -3.35 -10.39 -1.20
C THR A 251 -1.93 -10.15 -1.69
N SER A 252 -1.66 -10.58 -2.93
CA SER A 252 -0.39 -10.39 -3.62
C SER A 252 -0.18 -8.91 -3.95
N LEU A 253 0.98 -8.39 -3.55
CA LEU A 253 1.47 -7.07 -3.94
C LEU A 253 2.22 -7.19 -5.26
N ILE A 254 1.70 -6.57 -6.32
CA ILE A 254 2.39 -6.46 -7.60
C ILE A 254 3.05 -5.09 -7.67
N THR A 255 4.35 -5.06 -7.89
CA THR A 255 5.12 -3.83 -8.09
C THR A 255 5.33 -3.58 -9.57
N ASP A 256 4.92 -2.40 -10.04
CA ASP A 256 5.09 -1.98 -11.44
C ASP A 256 5.54 -0.51 -11.49
N GLY A 257 6.78 -0.26 -11.92
CA GLY A 257 7.30 1.10 -12.14
C GLY A 257 7.21 2.04 -10.93
N GLY A 258 7.36 1.53 -9.70
CA GLY A 258 7.24 2.31 -8.46
C GLY A 258 5.80 2.48 -7.94
N LYS A 259 4.82 1.86 -8.60
CA LYS A 259 3.44 1.72 -8.10
C LYS A 259 3.25 0.34 -7.48
N HIS A 260 2.46 0.32 -6.43
CA HIS A 260 1.99 -0.88 -5.78
C HIS A 260 0.56 -1.17 -6.24
N ARG A 261 0.29 -2.39 -6.68
CA ARG A 261 -1.06 -2.84 -7.04
C ARG A 261 -1.46 -3.99 -6.15
N LEU A 262 -2.62 -3.85 -5.52
CA LEU A 262 -3.30 -4.90 -4.77
C LEU A 262 -4.56 -5.29 -5.53
N ARG A 263 -4.93 -6.56 -5.46
CA ARG A 263 -6.13 -7.09 -6.14
C ARG A 263 -6.85 -8.10 -5.28
N TRP A 264 -8.16 -8.02 -5.16
CA TRP A 264 -8.98 -9.00 -4.46
C TRP A 264 -10.13 -9.46 -5.35
N PHE A 265 -10.52 -10.72 -5.18
CA PHE A 265 -11.75 -11.25 -5.72
C PHE A 265 -12.67 -11.53 -4.55
N LEU A 266 -13.68 -10.70 -4.40
CA LEU A 266 -14.55 -10.70 -3.23
C LEU A 266 -15.93 -11.21 -3.59
N LYS A 267 -16.59 -11.87 -2.65
CA LYS A 267 -18.04 -11.97 -2.60
C LYS A 267 -18.54 -11.11 -1.45
N VAL A 268 -19.26 -10.04 -1.78
CA VAL A 268 -19.99 -9.22 -0.81
C VAL A 268 -21.24 -9.98 -0.41
N GLN A 269 -21.56 -9.91 0.87
CA GLN A 269 -22.79 -10.44 1.46
C GLN A 269 -23.52 -9.29 2.19
N PRO A 270 -24.82 -9.46 2.50
CA PRO A 270 -25.54 -8.50 3.32
C PRO A 270 -24.83 -8.24 4.66
N GLY A 271 -24.89 -7.00 5.15
CA GLY A 271 -24.28 -6.62 6.43
C GLY A 271 -22.80 -6.26 6.38
N ALA A 272 -22.31 -5.72 5.25
CA ALA A 272 -20.92 -5.28 5.06
C ALA A 272 -19.85 -6.39 5.07
N ILE A 273 -20.28 -7.65 5.02
CA ILE A 273 -19.39 -8.81 5.04
C ILE A 273 -18.82 -9.03 3.64
N VAL A 274 -17.52 -9.29 3.56
CA VAL A 274 -16.85 -9.72 2.34
C VAL A 274 -16.13 -11.04 2.57
N GLU A 275 -16.26 -11.96 1.62
CA GLU A 275 -15.47 -13.19 1.54
C GLU A 275 -14.42 -13.04 0.44
N ASP A 276 -13.14 -13.19 0.78
CA ASP A 276 -12.09 -13.34 -0.22
C ASP A 276 -12.18 -14.72 -0.86
N MET A 277 -12.62 -14.77 -2.11
CA MET A 277 -12.88 -15.98 -2.88
C MET A 277 -11.61 -16.81 -3.15
N LEU A 278 -10.42 -16.24 -2.94
CA LEU A 278 -9.17 -16.99 -3.04
C LEU A 278 -8.82 -17.75 -1.75
N THR A 279 -9.15 -17.21 -0.59
CA THR A 279 -8.75 -17.82 0.70
C THR A 279 -9.93 -18.36 1.51
N GLY A 280 -11.16 -17.99 1.17
CA GLY A 280 -12.36 -18.20 1.99
C GLY A 280 -12.39 -17.32 3.25
N THR A 281 -11.50 -16.32 3.34
CA THR A 281 -11.43 -15.43 4.51
C THR A 281 -12.62 -14.48 4.50
N MET A 282 -13.40 -14.48 5.59
CA MET A 282 -14.47 -13.51 5.80
C MET A 282 -13.96 -12.32 6.63
N ALA A 283 -14.35 -11.11 6.23
CA ALA A 283 -13.97 -9.86 6.85
C ALA A 283 -15.11 -8.83 6.76
N ASN A 284 -15.05 -7.78 7.57
CA ASN A 284 -15.90 -6.60 7.40
C ASN A 284 -15.13 -5.57 6.57
N GLY A 285 -15.26 -5.66 5.25
CA GLY A 285 -14.50 -4.86 4.29
C GLY A 285 -13.03 -5.27 4.11
N LEU A 286 -12.25 -4.36 3.51
CA LEU A 286 -10.81 -4.48 3.33
C LEU A 286 -10.08 -3.51 4.27
N PHE A 287 -9.02 -3.99 4.89
CA PHE A 287 -8.11 -3.21 5.72
C PHE A 287 -6.73 -3.12 5.06
N LEU A 288 -6.11 -1.96 5.15
CA LEU A 288 -4.72 -1.76 4.74
C LEU A 288 -3.96 -1.02 5.83
N GLU A 289 -2.68 -1.35 6.02
CA GLU A 289 -1.73 -0.50 6.74
C GLU A 289 -0.61 -0.07 5.81
N MET A 290 -0.39 1.24 5.72
CA MET A 290 0.59 1.81 4.82
C MET A 290 1.45 2.85 5.52
N LEU A 291 2.70 2.97 5.08
CA LEU A 291 3.64 4.00 5.49
C LEU A 291 3.90 4.94 4.32
N PRO A 292 4.01 6.26 4.51
CA PRO A 292 4.45 7.14 3.44
C PRO A 292 5.84 6.71 2.95
N SER A 293 6.05 6.71 1.65
CA SER A 293 7.39 6.52 1.08
C SER A 293 8.26 7.74 1.40
N VAL A 294 9.53 7.51 1.75
CA VAL A 294 10.46 8.58 2.09
C VAL A 294 10.67 9.50 0.88
N LYS A 295 10.34 10.79 1.03
CA LYS A 295 10.55 11.81 0.01
C LYS A 295 11.16 13.08 0.60
N ALA A 296 11.99 13.75 -0.20
CA ALA A 296 12.48 15.07 0.14
C ALA A 296 11.32 16.05 0.32
N ARG A 297 11.49 17.02 1.24
CA ARG A 297 10.50 18.08 1.41
C ARG A 297 10.41 18.90 0.12
N PRO A 298 9.21 19.17 -0.39
CA PRO A 298 9.04 20.10 -1.51
C PRO A 298 9.64 21.47 -1.19
N GLU A 299 10.36 22.06 -2.15
CA GLU A 299 10.94 23.41 -2.02
C GLU A 299 9.86 24.48 -1.88
N LYS A 300 8.78 24.34 -2.67
CA LYS A 300 7.56 25.13 -2.54
C LYS A 300 6.55 24.35 -1.71
N GLY A 301 5.95 24.99 -0.71
CA GLY A 301 4.84 24.39 0.03
C GLY A 301 3.64 24.14 -0.91
N PRO A 302 2.85 23.07 -0.67
CA PRO A 302 1.69 22.78 -1.51
C PRO A 302 0.65 23.89 -1.38
N GLU A 303 -0.04 24.16 -2.49
CA GLU A 303 -1.25 24.96 -2.51
C GLU A 303 -2.42 24.17 -1.87
N PRO A 304 -3.48 24.83 -1.37
CA PRO A 304 -4.56 24.15 -0.65
C PRO A 304 -5.23 23.00 -1.42
N GLN A 305 -5.27 23.07 -2.74
CA GLN A 305 -5.90 22.08 -3.63
C GLN A 305 -4.90 21.10 -4.27
N ASP A 306 -3.61 21.23 -3.97
CA ASP A 306 -2.60 20.31 -4.51
C ASP A 306 -2.83 18.87 -4.02
N PRO A 307 -2.35 17.87 -4.77
CA PRO A 307 -2.34 16.48 -4.35
C PRO A 307 -1.69 16.27 -2.98
N LEU A 308 -2.19 15.27 -2.25
CA LEU A 308 -1.56 14.82 -1.03
C LEU A 308 -0.13 14.36 -1.34
N ILE A 309 0.82 14.87 -0.55
CA ILE A 309 2.18 14.35 -0.49
C ILE A 309 2.26 13.56 0.83
N PRO A 310 2.17 12.22 0.81
CA PRO A 310 2.06 11.41 2.02
C PRO A 310 3.15 11.65 3.07
N ALA A 311 4.38 11.90 2.63
CA ALA A 311 5.51 12.19 3.52
C ALA A 311 5.46 13.59 4.14
N TRP A 312 4.67 14.50 3.56
CA TRP A 312 4.57 15.90 3.95
C TRP A 312 3.10 16.38 3.93
N PRO A 313 2.21 15.78 4.76
CA PRO A 313 0.81 16.19 4.81
C PRO A 313 0.69 17.63 5.32
N ASP A 314 -0.16 18.42 4.66
CA ASP A 314 -0.26 19.86 4.88
C ASP A 314 -1.53 20.25 5.65
N ILE A 315 -1.34 20.76 6.87
CA ILE A 315 -2.40 21.29 7.73
C ILE A 315 -1.94 22.64 8.30
N ARG A 316 -2.60 23.73 7.89
CA ARG A 316 -2.30 25.12 8.27
C ARG A 316 -3.60 25.92 8.40
N PRO A 317 -3.61 27.08 9.09
CA PRO A 317 -4.82 27.88 9.26
C PRO A 317 -5.54 28.25 7.94
N SER A 318 -4.79 28.35 6.84
CA SER A 318 -5.32 28.70 5.52
C SER A 318 -6.06 27.57 4.79
N ASN A 319 -5.99 26.32 5.27
CA ASN A 319 -6.59 25.17 4.59
C ASN A 319 -7.22 24.12 5.52
N ALA A 320 -7.38 24.45 6.79
CA ALA A 320 -7.86 23.55 7.82
C ALA A 320 -8.62 24.31 8.91
N TRP A 321 -9.35 23.56 9.73
CA TRP A 321 -10.10 24.08 10.87
C TRP A 321 -9.50 23.54 12.16
N CYS A 322 -9.64 24.28 13.26
CA CYS A 322 -9.16 23.93 14.58
C CYS A 322 -10.30 23.89 15.58
N LEU A 323 -10.45 22.75 16.27
CA LEU A 323 -11.48 22.53 17.28
C LEU A 323 -10.87 22.08 18.60
N PRO A 324 -11.44 22.49 19.75
CA PRO A 324 -11.16 21.83 21.01
C PRO A 324 -11.47 20.33 20.92
N GLN A 325 -10.63 19.50 21.53
CA GLN A 325 -10.76 18.03 21.51
C GLN A 325 -12.14 17.55 21.97
N SER A 326 -12.71 18.21 23.00
CA SER A 326 -14.03 17.90 23.56
C SER A 326 -15.17 18.07 22.56
N ILE A 327 -14.99 18.90 21.53
CA ILE A 327 -16.00 19.20 20.52
C ILE A 327 -15.69 18.52 19.18
N PHE A 328 -14.41 18.26 18.90
CA PHE A 328 -13.97 17.61 17.66
C PHE A 328 -14.68 16.28 17.40
N VAL A 329 -14.71 15.37 18.38
CA VAL A 329 -15.30 14.03 18.19
C VAL A 329 -16.82 14.11 17.94
N PRO A 330 -17.63 14.81 18.76
CA PRO A 330 -19.04 15.02 18.46
C PRO A 330 -19.31 15.72 17.12
N HIS A 331 -18.45 16.68 16.73
CA HIS A 331 -18.56 17.34 15.44
C HIS A 331 -18.34 16.36 14.29
N MET A 332 -17.28 15.56 14.33
CA MET A 332 -16.99 14.56 13.29
C MET A 332 -18.09 13.50 13.19
N ASP A 333 -18.64 13.01 14.30
CA ASP A 333 -19.76 12.07 14.25
C ASP A 333 -20.99 12.67 13.54
N ARG A 334 -21.34 13.93 13.84
CA ARG A 334 -22.42 14.65 13.14
C ARG A 334 -22.15 14.77 11.64
N VAL A 335 -20.92 15.12 11.24
CA VAL A 335 -20.54 15.23 9.82
C VAL A 335 -20.69 13.87 9.13
N LEU A 336 -20.14 12.80 9.71
CA LEU A 336 -20.23 11.45 9.17
C LEU A 336 -21.67 10.92 9.11
N ALA A 337 -22.51 11.27 10.09
CA ALA A 337 -23.93 10.91 10.09
C ALA A 337 -24.67 11.62 8.96
N THR A 338 -24.38 12.91 8.73
CA THR A 338 -25.01 13.70 7.65
C THR A 338 -24.54 13.25 6.26
N LEU A 339 -23.35 12.66 6.17
CA LEU A 339 -22.84 11.99 4.97
C LEU A 339 -23.53 10.65 4.67
N GLY A 340 -24.38 10.16 5.56
CA GLY A 340 -25.13 8.92 5.37
C GLY A 340 -24.38 7.65 5.76
N LEU A 341 -23.29 7.75 6.53
CA LEU A 341 -22.56 6.56 6.97
C LEU A 341 -23.35 5.80 8.04
N PRO A 342 -23.39 4.45 7.99
CA PRO A 342 -23.95 3.62 9.07
C PRO A 342 -23.26 3.86 10.42
N VAL A 343 -23.98 3.63 11.52
CA VAL A 343 -23.47 3.82 12.89
C VAL A 343 -22.21 3.00 13.13
N GLU A 344 -22.16 1.78 12.59
CA GLU A 344 -21.02 0.87 12.70
C GLU A 344 -19.77 1.46 12.07
N SER A 345 -19.86 1.94 10.83
CA SER A 345 -18.77 2.60 10.09
C SER A 345 -18.26 3.83 10.84
N ARG A 346 -19.17 4.69 11.34
CA ARG A 346 -18.79 5.90 12.10
C ARG A 346 -18.07 5.56 13.40
N THR A 347 -18.54 4.52 14.09
CA THR A 347 -17.92 4.03 15.33
C THR A 347 -16.52 3.49 15.07
N ALA A 348 -16.35 2.68 14.02
CA ALA A 348 -15.05 2.14 13.61
C ALA A 348 -14.06 3.26 13.25
N MET A 349 -14.51 4.26 12.47
CA MET A 349 -13.74 5.45 12.12
C MET A 349 -13.25 6.19 13.37
N ILE A 350 -14.18 6.64 14.22
CA ILE A 350 -13.85 7.45 15.40
C ILE A 350 -12.93 6.69 16.34
N THR A 351 -13.25 5.42 16.66
CA THR A 351 -12.44 4.61 17.58
C THR A 351 -11.02 4.37 17.06
N SER A 352 -10.83 4.24 15.75
CA SER A 352 -9.50 4.12 15.15
C SER A 352 -8.65 5.40 15.30
N TRP A 353 -9.30 6.58 15.36
CA TRP A 353 -8.62 7.89 15.46
C TRP A 353 -8.42 8.37 16.90
N LEU A 354 -9.24 7.91 17.85
CA LEU A 354 -9.20 8.32 19.27
C LEU A 354 -7.79 8.30 19.88
N PRO A 355 -6.93 7.28 19.66
CA PRO A 355 -5.59 7.26 20.24
C PRO A 355 -4.69 8.41 19.77
N GLY A 356 -4.93 8.98 18.57
CA GLY A 356 -4.22 10.14 18.05
C GLY A 356 -4.83 11.45 18.55
N ILE A 357 -6.16 11.53 18.55
CA ILE A 357 -6.92 12.72 18.97
C ILE A 357 -6.71 13.03 20.46
N THR A 358 -6.82 12.02 21.33
CA THR A 358 -6.84 12.19 22.80
C THR A 358 -5.53 12.70 23.41
N ARG A 359 -4.47 12.82 22.61
CA ARG A 359 -3.16 13.34 23.04
C ARG A 359 -3.07 14.86 22.99
N HIS A 360 -4.07 15.53 22.41
CA HIS A 360 -4.00 16.95 22.09
C HIS A 360 -5.27 17.66 22.52
N LYS A 361 -5.13 18.81 23.19
CA LYS A 361 -6.27 19.62 23.64
C LYS A 361 -7.02 20.29 22.49
N HIS A 362 -6.33 20.59 21.41
CA HIS A 362 -6.86 21.24 20.22
C HIS A 362 -6.42 20.47 18.98
N ILE A 363 -7.35 20.24 18.06
CA ILE A 363 -7.18 19.41 16.88
C ILE A 363 -7.40 20.30 15.66
N ALA A 364 -6.34 20.49 14.87
CA ALA A 364 -6.48 21.02 13.53
C ALA A 364 -6.72 19.87 12.55
N TYR A 365 -7.70 20.00 11.67
CA TYR A 365 -8.06 18.96 10.70
C TYR A 365 -8.52 19.54 9.37
N ARG A 366 -8.42 18.72 8.33
CA ARG A 366 -9.06 18.94 7.03
C ARG A 366 -9.46 17.61 6.42
N ILE A 367 -10.52 17.64 5.64
CA ILE A 367 -10.96 16.51 4.82
C ILE A 367 -10.34 16.70 3.43
N LEU A 368 -9.72 15.65 2.88
CA LEU A 368 -9.15 15.72 1.54
C LEU A 368 -10.22 15.55 0.49
N ASN A 369 -10.12 16.36 -0.56
CA ASN A 369 -10.92 16.20 -1.76
C ASN A 369 -10.45 14.98 -2.55
N ARG A 370 -11.35 14.39 -3.33
CA ARG A 370 -11.02 13.25 -4.21
C ARG A 370 -9.82 13.53 -5.12
N ASN A 371 -9.74 14.71 -5.74
CA ASN A 371 -8.61 15.11 -6.60
C ASN A 371 -7.27 15.19 -5.86
N GLN A 372 -7.29 15.32 -4.53
CA GLN A 372 -6.08 15.33 -3.71
C GLN A 372 -5.62 13.92 -3.34
N LEU A 373 -6.55 12.97 -3.25
CA LEU A 373 -6.29 11.58 -2.87
C LEU A 373 -6.04 10.65 -4.06
N ASP A 374 -6.78 10.82 -5.15
CA ASP A 374 -6.72 9.98 -6.35
C ASP A 374 -5.29 9.79 -6.92
N PRO A 375 -4.41 10.83 -6.94
CA PRO A 375 -3.04 10.68 -7.45
C PRO A 375 -2.17 9.68 -6.68
N THR A 376 -2.50 9.42 -5.41
CA THR A 376 -1.72 8.55 -4.53
C THR A 376 -2.43 7.23 -4.23
N LEU A 377 -3.78 7.21 -4.25
CA LEU A 377 -4.61 6.04 -4.01
C LEU A 377 -5.77 6.00 -5.01
N THR A 378 -5.70 5.08 -5.98
CA THR A 378 -6.75 4.88 -6.98
C THR A 378 -7.43 3.54 -6.77
N LEU A 379 -8.71 3.56 -6.37
CA LEU A 379 -9.55 2.39 -6.16
C LEU A 379 -10.40 2.13 -7.41
N ASN A 380 -10.36 0.90 -7.92
CA ASN A 380 -11.16 0.45 -9.05
C ASN A 380 -11.88 -0.86 -8.70
N ILE A 381 -13.19 -0.91 -8.94
CA ILE A 381 -14.07 -2.01 -8.55
C ILE A 381 -14.91 -2.43 -9.76
N ILE A 382 -14.97 -3.73 -10.00
CA ILE A 382 -15.73 -4.32 -11.12
C ILE A 382 -16.67 -5.39 -10.56
N PRO A 383 -17.98 -5.33 -10.82
CA PRO A 383 -18.71 -4.22 -11.44
C PRO A 383 -18.63 -2.93 -10.59
N PRO A 384 -18.74 -1.75 -11.20
CA PRO A 384 -18.65 -0.48 -10.48
C PRO A 384 -19.79 -0.34 -9.45
N PRO A 385 -19.52 0.29 -8.29
CA PRO A 385 -20.58 0.63 -7.35
C PRO A 385 -21.51 1.68 -7.91
N SER A 386 -22.76 1.62 -7.48
CA SER A 386 -23.75 2.68 -7.76
C SER A 386 -23.33 3.99 -7.11
N VAL A 387 -22.73 3.91 -5.90
CA VAL A 387 -22.25 5.07 -5.16
C VAL A 387 -20.96 4.74 -4.44
N MET A 388 -19.99 5.65 -4.48
CA MET A 388 -18.74 5.54 -3.74
C MET A 388 -18.48 6.83 -2.96
N LEU A 389 -18.14 6.68 -1.68
CA LEU A 389 -17.73 7.77 -0.80
C LEU A 389 -16.29 7.55 -0.35
N ARG A 390 -15.45 8.59 -0.43
CA ARG A 390 -14.06 8.53 0.03
C ARG A 390 -13.80 9.61 1.06
N ILE A 391 -13.52 9.23 2.31
CA ILE A 391 -13.28 10.16 3.41
C ILE A 391 -11.86 9.99 3.92
N PHE A 392 -10.98 10.94 3.62
CA PHE A 392 -9.63 10.93 4.17
C PHE A 392 -9.39 12.19 5.00
N VAL A 393 -9.19 12.01 6.30
CA VAL A 393 -9.02 13.11 7.25
C VAL A 393 -7.55 13.27 7.62
N LEU A 394 -6.98 14.44 7.36
CA LEU A 394 -5.70 14.82 7.95
C LEU A 394 -5.95 15.53 9.27
N PHE A 395 -5.26 15.17 10.34
CA PHE A 395 -5.32 15.93 11.59
C PHE A 395 -3.96 16.08 12.28
N LYS A 396 -3.84 17.14 13.09
CA LYS A 396 -2.68 17.36 13.98
C LYS A 396 -3.10 18.04 15.27
N GLY A 397 -2.32 17.82 16.32
CA GLY A 397 -2.43 18.60 17.54
C GLY A 397 -1.94 20.04 17.36
N VAL A 398 -2.69 21.00 17.89
CA VAL A 398 -2.29 22.41 17.98
C VAL A 398 -1.93 22.74 19.42
N LYS A 399 -0.78 23.39 19.63
CA LYS A 399 -0.34 23.84 20.95
C LYS A 399 -1.07 25.11 21.33
N GLU A 400 -1.22 25.34 22.63
CA GLU A 400 -1.89 26.52 23.16
C GLU A 400 -1.19 27.83 22.74
N SER A 401 0.14 27.80 22.63
CA SER A 401 0.95 28.93 22.10
C SER A 401 0.61 29.31 20.66
N ASP A 402 0.13 28.35 19.87
CA ASP A 402 -0.05 28.50 18.44
C ASP A 402 -1.52 28.82 18.10
N LEU A 403 -2.44 28.74 19.09
CA LEU A 403 -3.88 28.95 18.87
C LEU A 403 -4.23 30.32 18.31
N LYS A 404 -3.41 31.33 18.59
CA LYS A 404 -3.59 32.69 18.05
C LYS A 404 -3.61 32.70 16.51
N GLU A 405 -2.84 31.80 15.88
CA GLU A 405 -2.83 31.65 14.43
C GLU A 405 -4.11 31.00 13.87
N TRP A 406 -4.93 30.40 14.74
CA TRP A 406 -6.14 29.65 14.41
C TRP A 406 -7.43 30.33 14.88
N GLU A 407 -7.36 31.57 15.40
CA GLU A 407 -8.53 32.29 15.94
C GLU A 407 -9.70 32.38 14.95
N ASN A 408 -9.39 32.46 13.65
CA ASN A 408 -10.38 32.53 12.56
C ASN A 408 -10.73 31.16 11.96
N ALA A 409 -10.25 30.06 12.52
CA ALA A 409 -10.41 28.71 11.99
C ALA A 409 -11.10 27.82 13.05
N GLY A 410 -12.33 28.16 13.43
CA GLY A 410 -13.11 27.50 14.50
C GLY A 410 -14.43 26.86 14.04
N MET A 411 -15.30 26.47 14.99
CA MET A 411 -16.59 25.81 14.71
C MET A 411 -17.47 26.55 13.71
N LEU A 412 -17.67 27.85 13.89
CA LEU A 412 -18.52 28.64 12.99
C LEU A 412 -17.98 28.58 11.55
N HIS A 413 -16.65 28.62 11.38
CA HIS A 413 -16.00 28.48 10.07
C HIS A 413 -16.03 27.04 9.54
N ALA A 414 -16.02 26.04 10.42
CA ALA A 414 -16.20 24.64 10.04
C ALA A 414 -17.64 24.35 9.58
N GLU A 415 -18.63 24.97 10.22
CA GLU A 415 -20.05 24.84 9.84
C GLU A 415 -20.41 25.72 8.62
N MET A 416 -19.75 26.88 8.43
CA MET A 416 -20.00 27.78 7.29
C MET A 416 -19.09 27.53 6.07
N GLY A 417 -17.94 26.88 6.24
CA GLY A 417 -16.85 26.86 5.25
C GLY A 417 -16.45 25.47 4.75
N LEU A 418 -17.16 24.42 5.16
CA LEU A 418 -16.85 23.04 4.80
C LEU A 418 -18.02 22.46 4.00
N ASP A 419 -18.00 22.61 2.68
CA ASP A 419 -18.87 21.77 1.83
C ASP A 419 -18.22 20.38 1.73
N TRP A 420 -18.36 19.61 2.81
CA TRP A 420 -17.85 18.24 2.89
C TRP A 420 -18.45 17.39 1.78
N ARG A 421 -19.65 17.70 1.29
CA ARG A 421 -20.33 16.89 0.27
C ARG A 421 -19.49 16.85 -0.99
N ASP A 422 -19.11 18.01 -1.48
CA ASP A 422 -18.27 18.13 -2.67
C ASP A 422 -16.90 17.50 -2.45
N ALA A 423 -16.31 17.68 -1.25
CA ALA A 423 -15.00 17.14 -0.93
C ALA A 423 -14.92 15.62 -1.04
N VAL A 424 -15.89 14.93 -0.45
CA VAL A 424 -15.85 13.46 -0.35
C VAL A 424 -16.59 12.75 -1.50
N GLY A 425 -17.18 13.51 -2.42
CA GLY A 425 -17.99 12.99 -3.52
C GLY A 425 -19.34 12.45 -3.06
N TRP A 426 -19.98 13.13 -2.11
CA TRP A 426 -21.29 12.76 -1.58
C TRP A 426 -22.36 12.78 -2.67
N ASN A 427 -23.25 11.80 -2.61
CA ASN A 427 -24.44 11.68 -3.44
C ASN A 427 -25.63 11.31 -2.51
N PRO A 428 -26.83 11.90 -2.66
CA PRO A 428 -28.03 11.50 -1.90
C PRO A 428 -28.31 9.99 -1.94
N ASP A 429 -27.93 9.30 -3.00
CA ASP A 429 -28.04 7.85 -3.17
C ASP A 429 -27.25 7.04 -2.11
N LEU A 430 -26.33 7.67 -1.35
CA LEU A 430 -25.68 7.03 -0.21
C LEU A 430 -26.67 6.54 0.86
N HIS A 431 -27.83 7.18 0.97
CA HIS A 431 -28.90 6.76 1.89
C HIS A 431 -29.74 5.61 1.34
N ASN A 432 -29.61 5.27 0.06
CA ASN A 432 -30.38 4.19 -0.53
C ASN A 432 -29.71 2.83 -0.28
N GLU A 433 -30.28 2.06 0.66
CA GLU A 433 -29.74 0.76 1.06
C GLU A 433 -29.91 -0.35 0.01
N GLU A 434 -30.73 -0.11 -1.02
CA GLU A 434 -30.93 -1.05 -2.14
C GLU A 434 -29.76 -1.02 -3.14
N LEU A 435 -28.92 0.03 -3.08
CA LEU A 435 -27.83 0.24 -4.02
C LEU A 435 -26.53 -0.43 -3.57
N PHE A 436 -25.68 -0.74 -4.54
CA PHE A 436 -24.30 -1.12 -4.27
C PHE A 436 -23.49 0.12 -3.87
N ARG A 437 -23.17 0.23 -2.58
CA ARG A 437 -22.43 1.38 -2.02
C ARG A 437 -21.06 0.93 -1.53
N VAL A 438 -20.06 1.78 -1.72
CA VAL A 438 -18.70 1.57 -1.23
C VAL A 438 -18.26 2.77 -0.41
N ILE A 439 -17.71 2.53 0.77
CA ILE A 439 -17.21 3.58 1.66
C ILE A 439 -15.74 3.30 1.93
N GLU A 440 -14.87 4.17 1.42
CA GLU A 440 -13.46 4.19 1.79
C GLU A 440 -13.23 5.28 2.83
N TYR A 441 -12.55 4.95 3.92
CA TYR A 441 -12.16 5.94 4.90
C TYR A 441 -10.78 5.71 5.48
N GLY A 442 -10.12 6.79 5.86
CA GLY A 442 -8.84 6.77 6.54
C GLY A 442 -8.56 8.09 7.24
N ALA A 443 -7.56 8.08 8.11
CA ALA A 443 -7.03 9.30 8.68
C ALA A 443 -5.51 9.22 8.87
N MET A 444 -4.89 10.40 8.99
CA MET A 444 -3.44 10.58 9.10
C MET A 444 -3.07 11.68 10.09
#